data_AF-A0A846PSU5-F1
#
_entry.id   AF-A0A846PSU5-F1
#
_cell.length_a   1.000
_cell.length_b   1.000
_cell.length_c   1.000
_cell.angle_alpha   90.00
_cell.angle_beta   90.00
_cell.angle_gamma   90.00
#
_symmetry.space_group_name_H-M   'P 1'
#
loop_
_entity.id
_entity.type
_entity.pdbx_description
1 polymer ?
#
loop_
_entity_poly.entity_id
_entity_poly.type
_entity_poly.pdbx_seq_one_letter_code
_entity_poly.pdbx_strand_id
1 'polypeptide(L)'
;MEETVEKPEKEIKEEKVEEKPKEKKIKKGFVKKAEEGLAEWVPKTELGKEVVKGKYKSLNDLLGEGGIILEPEIVDYLVPNLKEELIYVGGTPGKGGGIRRTPTRMTARMHKSGRRFKLTAVVVVGNEDGVVGIGKATSNEHRVAIEKATDQAKLNVINVRRGCGSWECNCGGSHSIPFRTEGKVGSVKVRLSPTPTGVGIVADDETKKILRLAGIKDVWTKTFGLTSTRINLAFAIFEALKNLSTTKGGI
;
A
#
# COMPACT_ATOMS: atom_id res chain seq x y z
N MET A 1 -32.70 25.47 -72.86
CA MET A 1 -31.23 25.56 -72.82
C MET A 1 -30.85 25.77 -71.37
N GLU A 2 -29.76 25.14 -70.93
CA GLU A 2 -29.25 25.01 -69.56
C GLU A 2 -29.78 23.82 -68.76
N GLU A 3 -29.00 22.73 -68.89
CA GLU A 3 -28.91 21.59 -68.00
C GLU A 3 -28.25 22.02 -66.68
N THR A 4 -28.83 21.66 -65.54
CA THR A 4 -28.07 21.39 -64.32
C THR A 4 -28.59 20.11 -63.68
N VAL A 5 -27.73 19.09 -63.74
CA VAL A 5 -27.89 17.76 -63.15
C VAL A 5 -27.85 17.89 -61.62
N GLU A 6 -28.99 17.71 -60.97
CA GLU A 6 -29.06 17.58 -59.50
C GLU A 6 -28.43 16.24 -59.08
N LYS A 7 -27.28 16.33 -58.40
CA LYS A 7 -26.67 15.21 -57.68
C LYS A 7 -27.50 14.90 -56.43
N PRO A 8 -27.83 13.64 -56.12
CA PRO A 8 -28.45 13.32 -54.85
C PRO A 8 -27.43 13.46 -53.71
N GLU A 9 -27.82 14.21 -52.68
CA GLU A 9 -27.08 14.38 -51.44
C GLU A 9 -26.92 13.04 -50.71
N LYS A 10 -25.68 12.72 -50.35
CA LYS A 10 -25.34 11.56 -49.52
C LYS A 10 -25.62 11.86 -48.05
N GLU A 11 -26.14 10.83 -47.40
CA GLU A 11 -26.44 10.70 -45.98
C GLU A 11 -25.39 11.29 -45.03
N ILE A 12 -25.87 11.94 -43.96
CA ILE A 12 -25.25 11.86 -42.63
C ILE A 12 -26.39 11.65 -41.62
N LYS A 13 -26.69 10.40 -41.29
CA LYS A 13 -27.41 10.07 -40.05
C LYS A 13 -26.39 10.06 -38.93
N GLU A 14 -26.49 11.03 -38.03
CA GLU A 14 -25.74 11.04 -36.77
C GLU A 14 -26.24 9.91 -35.87
N GLU A 15 -25.66 8.72 -36.00
CA GLU A 15 -25.73 7.70 -34.95
C GLU A 15 -24.85 8.13 -33.78
N LYS A 16 -25.48 8.58 -32.69
CA LYS A 16 -24.84 8.70 -31.38
C LYS A 16 -24.41 7.31 -30.91
N VAL A 17 -23.15 6.97 -31.15
CA VAL A 17 -22.48 5.84 -30.49
C VAL A 17 -22.24 6.25 -29.04
N GLU A 18 -23.10 5.80 -28.13
CA GLU A 18 -22.81 5.80 -26.70
C GLU A 18 -21.60 4.89 -26.43
N GLU A 19 -20.40 5.47 -26.43
CA GLU A 19 -19.21 4.79 -25.95
C GLU A 19 -19.33 4.57 -24.43
N LYS A 20 -19.76 3.38 -24.04
CA LYS A 20 -19.61 2.90 -22.65
C LYS A 20 -18.14 3.06 -22.24
N PRO A 21 -17.84 3.70 -21.09
CA PRO A 21 -16.46 3.90 -20.69
C PRO A 21 -15.79 2.55 -20.50
N LYS A 22 -14.67 2.35 -21.22
CA LYS A 22 -13.85 1.14 -21.18
C LYS A 22 -13.40 0.89 -19.76
N GLU A 23 -14.10 0.01 -19.05
CA GLU A 23 -13.64 -0.55 -17.79
C GLU A 23 -12.25 -1.13 -18.02
N LYS A 24 -11.26 -0.55 -17.33
CA LYS A 24 -9.90 -1.05 -17.35
C LYS A 24 -9.97 -2.51 -16.91
N LYS A 25 -9.72 -3.44 -17.83
CA LYS A 25 -9.64 -4.88 -17.56
C LYS A 25 -8.50 -5.14 -16.56
N ILE A 26 -8.80 -5.01 -15.28
CA ILE A 26 -7.95 -5.51 -14.20
C ILE A 26 -7.88 -7.02 -14.42
N LYS A 27 -6.66 -7.58 -14.40
CA LYS A 27 -6.37 -8.96 -14.83
C LYS A 27 -7.29 -9.95 -14.07
N LYS A 28 -8.29 -10.51 -14.76
CA LYS A 28 -9.25 -11.51 -14.25
C LYS A 28 -8.59 -12.72 -13.55
N GLY A 29 -7.31 -12.99 -13.81
CA GLY A 29 -6.56 -14.06 -13.14
C GLY A 29 -6.14 -13.77 -11.69
N PHE A 30 -6.05 -12.50 -11.28
CA PHE A 30 -5.69 -12.15 -9.90
C PHE A 30 -6.90 -12.26 -8.95
N VAL A 31 -8.08 -11.86 -9.42
CA VAL A 31 -9.34 -11.91 -8.66
C VAL A 31 -9.75 -13.36 -8.35
N LYS A 32 -9.63 -14.27 -9.32
CA LYS A 32 -9.95 -15.69 -9.13
C LYS A 32 -9.14 -16.36 -8.02
N LYS A 33 -7.87 -15.99 -7.86
CA LYS A 33 -6.98 -16.60 -6.86
C LYS A 33 -7.34 -16.19 -5.42
N ALA A 34 -7.89 -14.99 -5.23
CA ALA A 34 -8.39 -14.53 -3.94
C ALA A 34 -9.69 -15.25 -3.56
N GLU A 35 -10.61 -15.43 -4.51
CA GLU A 35 -11.86 -16.16 -4.31
C GLU A 35 -11.64 -17.66 -4.04
N GLU A 36 -10.68 -18.29 -4.73
CA GLU A 36 -10.34 -19.71 -4.54
C GLU A 36 -9.70 -19.98 -3.15
N GLY A 37 -8.85 -19.08 -2.65
CA GLY A 37 -8.21 -19.24 -1.33
C GLY A 37 -9.18 -19.09 -0.15
N LEU A 38 -10.24 -18.30 -0.34
CA LEU A 38 -11.30 -18.07 0.65
C LEU A 38 -12.20 -19.30 0.87
N ALA A 39 -12.39 -20.11 -0.17
CA ALA A 39 -13.20 -21.32 -0.09
C ALA A 39 -12.51 -22.47 0.67
N GLU A 40 -11.18 -22.43 0.83
CA GLU A 40 -10.38 -23.48 1.47
C GLU A 40 -9.87 -23.12 2.88
N TRP A 41 -10.07 -21.89 3.34
CA TRP A 41 -9.53 -21.47 4.64
C TRP A 41 -10.29 -22.11 5.81
N VAL A 42 -9.60 -23.00 6.54
CA VAL A 42 -10.07 -23.56 7.81
C VAL A 42 -9.36 -22.83 8.96
N PRO A 43 -10.08 -21.99 9.74
CA PRO A 43 -9.46 -21.20 10.79
C PRO A 43 -8.95 -22.10 11.93
N LYS A 44 -7.73 -21.84 12.39
CA LYS A 44 -7.11 -22.60 13.49
C LYS A 44 -7.29 -21.88 14.83
N THR A 45 -7.19 -20.56 14.80
CA THR A 45 -7.35 -19.66 15.94
C THR A 45 -8.80 -19.42 16.31
N GLU A 46 -9.04 -19.03 17.57
CA GLU A 46 -10.36 -18.62 18.05
C GLU A 46 -10.85 -17.38 17.31
N LEU A 47 -9.98 -16.39 17.11
CA LEU A 47 -10.28 -15.19 16.32
C LEU A 47 -10.71 -15.54 14.89
N GLY A 48 -10.01 -16.47 14.21
CA GLY A 48 -10.41 -16.93 12.89
C GLY A 48 -11.81 -17.54 12.89
N LYS A 49 -12.15 -18.36 13.89
CA LYS A 49 -13.49 -18.93 14.05
C LYS A 49 -14.55 -17.86 14.30
N GLU A 50 -14.25 -16.83 15.10
CA GLU A 50 -15.16 -15.72 15.35
C GLU A 50 -15.42 -14.86 14.10
N VAL A 51 -14.38 -14.63 13.30
CA VAL A 51 -14.47 -13.91 12.02
C VAL A 51 -15.34 -14.69 11.03
N VAL A 52 -15.14 -16.00 10.89
CA VAL A 52 -15.97 -16.87 10.02
C VAL A 52 -17.42 -16.94 10.52
N LYS A 53 -17.65 -16.92 11.84
CA LYS A 53 -18.99 -16.80 12.44
C LYS A 53 -19.66 -15.45 12.15
N GLY A 54 -18.92 -14.45 11.66
CA GLY A 54 -19.43 -13.13 11.32
C GLY A 54 -19.56 -12.16 12.50
N LYS A 55 -18.83 -12.40 13.60
CA LYS A 55 -18.81 -11.50 14.76
C LYS A 55 -18.27 -10.11 14.38
N TYR A 56 -17.27 -10.05 13.50
CA TYR A 56 -16.68 -8.82 12.98
C TYR A 56 -17.06 -8.59 11.53
N LYS A 57 -17.61 -7.41 11.23
CA LYS A 57 -17.93 -7.00 9.85
C LYS A 57 -16.79 -6.21 9.22
N SER A 58 -16.02 -5.48 10.04
CA SER A 58 -14.93 -4.63 9.59
C SER A 58 -13.64 -4.94 10.36
N LEU A 59 -12.51 -4.79 9.68
CA LEU A 59 -11.19 -4.90 10.31
C LEU A 59 -10.97 -3.89 11.44
N ASN A 60 -11.61 -2.72 11.34
CA ASN A 60 -11.53 -1.68 12.37
C ASN A 60 -12.16 -2.12 13.69
N ASP A 61 -13.23 -2.91 13.65
CA ASP A 61 -13.88 -3.43 14.85
C ASP A 61 -12.96 -4.46 15.54
N LEU A 62 -12.35 -5.34 14.74
CA LEU A 62 -11.39 -6.34 15.22
C LEU A 62 -10.15 -5.68 15.87
N LEU A 63 -9.59 -4.66 15.22
CA LEU A 63 -8.45 -3.91 15.76
C LEU A 63 -8.85 -3.08 16.99
N GLY A 64 -10.10 -2.63 17.09
CA GLY A 64 -10.62 -1.87 18.23
C GLY A 64 -10.72 -2.70 19.52
N GLU A 65 -11.04 -3.99 19.41
CA GLU A 65 -11.03 -4.92 20.54
C GLU A 65 -9.61 -5.32 21.00
N GLY A 66 -8.59 -5.00 20.21
CA GLY A 66 -7.19 -5.29 20.53
C GLY A 66 -6.78 -6.75 20.29
N GLY A 67 -7.52 -7.48 19.45
CA GLY A 67 -7.16 -8.83 19.04
C GLY A 67 -5.84 -8.88 18.27
N ILE A 68 -4.99 -9.87 18.57
CA ILE A 68 -3.74 -10.09 17.84
C ILE A 68 -4.01 -10.99 16.64
N ILE A 69 -3.73 -10.47 15.43
CA ILE A 69 -3.87 -11.26 14.20
C ILE A 69 -2.68 -12.20 14.07
N LEU A 70 -2.95 -13.50 14.02
CA LEU A 70 -1.95 -14.57 13.84
C LEU A 70 -2.09 -15.32 12.52
N GLU A 71 -3.22 -15.13 11.82
CA GLU A 71 -3.52 -15.74 10.53
C GLU A 71 -3.66 -14.61 9.48
N PRO A 72 -2.83 -14.58 8.42
CA PRO A 72 -2.96 -13.57 7.36
C PRO A 72 -4.30 -13.68 6.62
N GLU A 73 -4.90 -14.87 6.58
CA GLU A 73 -6.16 -15.16 5.90
C GLU A 73 -7.34 -14.37 6.50
N ILE A 74 -7.28 -14.00 7.79
CA ILE A 74 -8.27 -13.15 8.44
C ILE A 74 -8.39 -11.80 7.72
N VAL A 75 -7.26 -11.23 7.30
CA VAL A 75 -7.24 -9.93 6.60
C VAL A 75 -7.78 -10.07 5.19
N ASP A 76 -7.46 -11.16 4.50
CA ASP A 76 -7.98 -11.44 3.16
C ASP A 76 -9.50 -11.63 3.17
N TYR A 77 -10.05 -12.24 4.24
CA TYR A 77 -11.49 -12.38 4.44
C TYR A 77 -12.19 -11.05 4.70
N LEU A 78 -11.63 -10.22 5.59
CA LEU A 78 -12.25 -8.95 5.98
C LEU A 78 -12.08 -7.83 4.94
N VAL A 79 -11.01 -7.87 4.14
CA VAL A 79 -10.69 -6.83 3.15
C VAL A 79 -10.29 -7.49 1.84
N PRO A 80 -11.25 -7.83 0.95
CA PRO A 80 -10.96 -8.50 -0.32
C PRO A 80 -10.23 -7.59 -1.34
N ASN A 81 -10.33 -6.27 -1.18
CA ASN A 81 -9.69 -5.28 -2.08
C ASN A 81 -8.26 -4.91 -1.64
N LEU A 82 -7.50 -5.89 -1.16
CA LEU A 82 -6.15 -5.66 -0.65
C LEU A 82 -5.14 -5.53 -1.80
N LYS A 83 -4.41 -4.42 -1.84
CA LYS A 83 -3.33 -4.18 -2.80
C LYS A 83 -1.98 -4.43 -2.13
N GLU A 84 -1.05 -5.00 -2.89
CA GLU A 84 0.31 -5.28 -2.45
C GLU A 84 1.29 -4.49 -3.32
N GLU A 85 2.20 -3.75 -2.69
CA GLU A 85 3.30 -3.09 -3.38
C GLU A 85 4.65 -3.45 -2.77
N LEU A 86 5.65 -3.66 -3.64
CA LEU A 86 7.02 -3.95 -3.24
C LEU A 86 7.80 -2.65 -3.02
N ILE A 87 8.51 -2.57 -1.90
CA ILE A 87 9.49 -1.51 -1.67
C ILE A 87 10.82 -1.91 -2.30
N TYR A 88 11.42 -1.02 -3.09
CA TYR A 88 12.75 -1.28 -3.67
C TYR A 88 13.86 -1.01 -2.66
N VAL A 89 14.24 -2.06 -1.93
CA VAL A 89 15.23 -1.99 -0.85
C VAL A 89 16.67 -2.27 -1.33
N GLY A 90 16.80 -3.04 -2.41
CA GLY A 90 18.08 -3.48 -2.96
C GLY A 90 18.64 -2.55 -4.03
N GLY A 91 19.91 -2.76 -4.35
CA GLY A 91 20.59 -2.07 -5.43
C GLY A 91 21.70 -2.94 -5.99
N THR A 92 21.68 -3.20 -7.28
CA THR A 92 22.80 -3.87 -7.97
C THR A 92 23.67 -2.79 -8.62
N PRO A 93 24.99 -2.75 -8.33
CA PRO A 93 25.90 -1.85 -9.04
C PRO A 93 25.91 -2.19 -10.53
N GLY A 94 25.59 -1.22 -11.38
CA GLY A 94 25.75 -1.33 -12.83
C GLY A 94 27.21 -1.12 -13.24
N LYS A 95 27.55 -1.51 -14.48
CA LYS A 95 28.90 -1.35 -15.05
C LYS A 95 29.40 0.11 -15.13
N GLY A 96 28.54 1.11 -14.90
CA GLY A 96 28.87 2.54 -14.91
C GLY A 96 28.62 3.26 -13.59
N GLY A 97 28.66 2.56 -12.45
CA GLY A 97 28.49 3.16 -11.11
C GLY A 97 27.05 3.51 -10.71
N GLY A 98 26.10 3.53 -11.67
CA GLY A 98 24.69 3.67 -11.39
C GLY A 98 24.11 2.45 -10.66
N ILE A 99 23.21 2.68 -9.70
CA ILE A 99 22.53 1.61 -8.95
C ILE A 99 21.18 1.31 -9.60
N ARG A 100 21.01 0.07 -10.08
CA ARG A 100 19.69 -0.44 -10.46
C ARG A 100 18.94 -0.87 -9.21
N ARG A 101 17.79 -0.24 -8.96
CA ARG A 101 16.96 -0.56 -7.79
C ARG A 101 16.30 -1.93 -7.98
N THR A 102 16.36 -2.76 -6.95
CA THR A 102 15.84 -4.14 -6.95
C THR A 102 14.89 -4.30 -5.76
N PRO A 103 13.78 -5.07 -5.88
CA PRO A 103 12.84 -5.31 -4.78
C PRO A 103 13.48 -5.99 -3.56
N THR A 104 14.47 -6.85 -3.79
CA THR A 104 15.14 -7.58 -2.73
C THR A 104 16.54 -7.04 -2.46
N ARG A 105 16.90 -6.93 -1.18
CA ARG A 105 18.28 -6.69 -0.74
C ARG A 105 18.98 -8.02 -0.51
N MET A 106 20.13 -8.21 -1.15
CA MET A 106 20.98 -9.36 -0.89
C MET A 106 21.91 -9.08 0.30
N THR A 107 21.93 -10.00 1.26
CA THR A 107 22.84 -10.01 2.40
C THR A 107 23.69 -11.27 2.32
N ALA A 108 24.97 -11.18 2.69
CA ALA A 108 25.90 -12.29 2.63
C ALA A 108 26.45 -12.58 4.02
N ARG A 109 26.45 -13.86 4.42
CA ARG A 109 27.16 -14.37 5.60
C ARG A 109 28.38 -15.15 5.14
N MET A 110 29.56 -14.80 5.65
CA MET A 110 30.80 -15.50 5.35
C MET A 110 30.93 -16.74 6.26
N HIS A 111 31.19 -17.90 5.65
CA HIS A 111 31.56 -19.14 6.32
C HIS A 111 32.94 -19.61 5.83
N LYS A 112 33.55 -20.56 6.54
CA LYS A 112 34.83 -21.18 6.12
C LYS A 112 34.76 -21.80 4.72
N SER A 113 33.58 -22.32 4.34
CA SER A 113 33.32 -22.92 3.02
C SER A 113 32.85 -21.91 1.94
N GLY A 114 32.77 -20.61 2.25
CA GLY A 114 32.34 -19.58 1.30
C GLY A 114 31.19 -18.70 1.79
N ARG A 115 30.65 -17.86 0.89
CA ARG A 115 29.57 -16.91 1.19
C ARG A 115 28.20 -17.58 1.00
N ARG A 116 27.33 -17.45 1.98
CA ARG A 116 25.91 -17.82 1.87
C ARG A 116 25.06 -16.55 1.76
N PHE A 117 24.25 -16.47 0.70
CA PHE A 117 23.39 -15.32 0.43
C PHE A 117 22.00 -15.54 1.01
N LYS A 118 21.40 -14.44 1.48
CA LYS A 118 20.00 -14.34 1.86
C LYS A 118 19.40 -13.08 1.28
N LEU A 119 18.16 -13.18 0.83
CA LEU A 119 17.43 -12.11 0.19
C LEU A 119 16.37 -11.61 1.17
N THR A 120 16.41 -10.31 1.46
CA THR A 120 15.41 -9.62 2.27
C THR A 120 14.46 -8.85 1.36
N ALA A 121 13.17 -9.08 1.51
CA ALA A 121 12.10 -8.34 0.84
C ALA A 121 11.34 -7.50 1.87
N VAL A 122 10.83 -6.34 1.43
CA VAL A 122 9.90 -5.51 2.20
C VAL A 122 8.67 -5.25 1.34
N VAL A 123 7.51 -5.55 1.89
CA VAL A 123 6.21 -5.45 1.20
C VAL A 123 5.31 -4.56 2.03
N VAL A 124 4.52 -3.75 1.34
CA VAL A 124 3.46 -2.93 1.92
C VAL A 124 2.16 -3.43 1.36
N VAL A 125 1.17 -3.53 2.23
CA VAL A 125 -0.16 -4.03 1.92
C VAL A 125 -1.16 -2.97 2.36
N GLY A 126 -2.20 -2.72 1.58
CA GLY A 126 -3.23 -1.75 1.97
C GLY A 126 -4.38 -1.64 0.99
N ASN A 127 -5.48 -1.02 1.43
CA ASN A 127 -6.73 -0.90 0.66
C ASN A 127 -7.03 0.53 0.18
N GLU A 128 -6.07 1.46 0.27
CA GLU A 128 -6.24 2.89 -0.06
C GLU A 128 -7.35 3.59 0.76
N ASP A 129 -7.85 2.94 1.81
CA ASP A 129 -8.98 3.42 2.62
C ASP A 129 -8.63 3.54 4.11
N GLY A 130 -7.35 3.64 4.42
CA GLY A 130 -6.86 3.80 5.80
C GLY A 130 -6.38 2.49 6.41
N VAL A 131 -6.36 1.38 5.69
CA VAL A 131 -5.74 0.13 6.16
C VAL A 131 -4.37 -0.03 5.52
N VAL A 132 -3.33 -0.19 6.35
CA VAL A 132 -1.95 -0.43 5.88
C VAL A 132 -1.26 -1.46 6.75
N GLY A 133 -0.48 -2.35 6.13
CA GLY A 133 0.46 -3.23 6.80
C GLY A 133 1.84 -3.15 6.14
N ILE A 134 2.89 -3.36 6.93
CA ILE A 134 4.26 -3.50 6.44
C ILE A 134 4.90 -4.79 6.94
N GLY A 135 5.55 -5.50 6.04
CA GLY A 135 6.20 -6.77 6.33
C GLY A 135 7.63 -6.80 5.82
N LYS A 136 8.51 -7.43 6.59
CA LYS A 136 9.90 -7.71 6.21
C LYS A 136 10.15 -9.19 6.42
N ALA A 137 10.57 -9.88 5.37
CA ALA A 137 10.97 -11.27 5.47
C ALA A 137 12.30 -11.52 4.76
N THR A 138 12.94 -12.63 5.11
CA THR A 138 14.21 -13.05 4.52
C THR A 138 14.13 -14.51 4.13
N SER A 139 14.57 -14.84 2.91
CA SER A 139 14.61 -16.20 2.39
C SER A 139 15.84 -16.40 1.50
N ASN A 140 16.06 -17.63 1.03
CA ASN A 140 17.09 -17.94 0.05
C ASN A 140 16.63 -17.62 -1.38
N GLU A 141 15.32 -17.67 -1.62
CA GLU A 141 14.70 -17.42 -2.93
C GLU A 141 13.89 -16.13 -2.93
N HIS A 142 13.89 -15.43 -4.08
CA HIS A 142 13.20 -14.13 -4.23
C HIS A 142 11.69 -14.24 -4.00
N ARG A 143 11.03 -15.20 -4.66
CA ARG A 143 9.57 -15.36 -4.60
C ARG A 143 9.10 -15.69 -3.18
N VAL A 144 9.75 -16.67 -2.54
CA VAL A 144 9.44 -17.08 -1.17
C VAL A 144 9.69 -15.94 -0.18
N ALA A 145 10.69 -15.08 -0.40
CA ALA A 145 10.91 -13.91 0.44
C ALA A 145 9.77 -12.89 0.33
N ILE A 146 9.21 -12.70 -0.86
CA ILE A 146 8.08 -11.79 -1.10
C ILE A 146 6.80 -12.35 -0.49
N GLU A 147 6.50 -13.63 -0.70
CA GLU A 147 5.31 -14.29 -0.12
C GLU A 147 5.34 -14.19 1.42
N LYS A 148 6.45 -14.57 2.06
CA LYS A 148 6.61 -14.43 3.51
C LYS A 148 6.51 -12.98 4.00
N ALA A 149 7.01 -12.02 3.22
CA ALA A 149 6.91 -10.61 3.59
C ALA A 149 5.47 -10.09 3.45
N THR A 150 4.71 -10.65 2.52
CA THR A 150 3.28 -10.34 2.32
C THR A 150 2.45 -10.88 3.48
N ASP A 151 2.68 -12.14 3.87
CA ASP A 151 2.04 -12.73 5.04
C ASP A 151 2.33 -11.90 6.30
N GLN A 152 3.61 -11.55 6.50
CA GLN A 152 4.01 -10.71 7.63
C GLN A 152 3.38 -9.31 7.59
N ALA A 153 3.15 -8.74 6.41
CA ALA A 153 2.50 -7.45 6.26
C ALA A 153 1.02 -7.52 6.63
N LYS A 154 0.32 -8.60 6.27
CA LYS A 154 -1.07 -8.87 6.65
C LYS A 154 -1.23 -9.07 8.17
N LEU A 155 -0.26 -9.71 8.82
CA LEU A 155 -0.25 -9.82 10.28
C LEU A 155 -0.07 -8.45 10.98
N ASN A 156 0.71 -7.56 10.37
CA ASN A 156 1.07 -6.25 10.93
C ASN A 156 0.20 -5.11 10.37
N VAL A 157 -1.11 -5.31 10.28
CA VAL A 157 -2.02 -4.28 9.75
C VAL A 157 -2.41 -3.28 10.83
N ILE A 158 -2.45 -2.01 10.46
CA ILE A 158 -2.92 -0.88 11.27
C ILE A 158 -4.04 -0.14 10.56
N ASN A 159 -4.92 0.45 11.36
CA ASN A 159 -5.87 1.45 10.91
C ASN A 159 -5.24 2.85 11.03
N VAL A 160 -5.25 3.61 9.94
CA VAL A 160 -4.67 4.94 9.81
C VAL A 160 -5.80 5.96 9.88
N ARG A 161 -5.73 6.85 10.87
CA ARG A 161 -6.65 7.99 10.97
C ARG A 161 -6.33 9.02 9.87
N ARG A 162 -7.33 9.32 9.05
CA ARG A 162 -7.27 10.33 7.99
C ARG A 162 -8.17 11.51 8.35
N GLY A 163 -7.85 12.70 7.83
CA GLY A 163 -8.62 13.91 8.11
C GLY A 163 -8.06 15.14 7.41
N CYS A 164 -8.70 16.28 7.64
CA CYS A 164 -8.21 17.58 7.19
C CYS A 164 -7.65 18.33 8.40
N GLY A 165 -6.33 18.28 8.60
CA GLY A 165 -5.62 18.96 9.69
C GLY A 165 -4.92 20.25 9.29
N SER A 166 -5.04 20.68 8.04
CA SER A 166 -4.36 21.88 7.55
C SER A 166 -5.12 23.12 8.00
N TRP A 167 -4.40 24.14 8.49
CA TRP A 167 -4.99 25.45 8.77
C TRP A 167 -5.63 26.06 7.52
N GLU A 168 -5.03 25.83 6.36
CA GLU A 168 -5.42 26.45 5.09
C GLU A 168 -6.68 25.85 4.47
N CYS A 169 -7.15 24.69 4.96
CA CYS A 169 -8.24 23.96 4.34
C CYS A 169 -9.25 23.45 5.38
N ASN A 170 -10.53 23.75 5.15
CA ASN A 170 -11.65 23.29 5.99
C ASN A 170 -12.67 22.47 5.18
N CYS A 171 -12.19 21.60 4.28
CA CYS A 171 -13.07 20.85 3.37
C CYS A 171 -13.78 19.65 4.03
N GLY A 172 -13.47 19.32 5.29
CA GLY A 172 -14.03 18.15 6.00
C GLY A 172 -13.65 16.78 5.41
N GLY A 173 -12.92 16.74 4.30
CA GLY A 173 -12.55 15.49 3.62
C GLY A 173 -11.36 14.78 4.26
N SER A 174 -11.34 13.44 4.17
CA SER A 174 -10.26 12.57 4.68
C SER A 174 -9.12 12.39 3.67
N HIS A 175 -8.59 13.48 3.12
CA HIS A 175 -7.56 13.46 2.08
C HIS A 175 -6.13 13.52 2.65
N SER A 176 -5.96 14.14 3.82
CA SER A 176 -4.67 14.33 4.49
C SER A 176 -4.67 13.67 5.88
N ILE A 177 -3.77 14.13 6.73
CA ILE A 177 -3.59 13.71 8.11
C ILE A 177 -4.25 14.75 9.04
N PRO A 178 -4.84 14.36 10.18
CA PRO A 178 -5.49 15.31 11.11
C PRO A 178 -4.52 16.20 11.90
N PHE A 179 -3.33 15.72 12.24
CA PHE A 179 -2.33 16.50 12.98
C PHE A 179 -0.92 16.08 12.60
N ARG A 180 0.07 16.93 12.88
CA ARG A 180 1.47 16.62 12.60
C ARG A 180 1.93 15.42 13.43
N THR A 181 2.56 14.44 12.79
CA THR A 181 3.14 13.29 13.47
C THR A 181 4.59 13.07 13.13
N GLU A 182 5.27 12.36 14.03
CA GLU A 182 6.65 11.94 13.86
C GLU A 182 6.77 10.45 14.12
N GLY A 183 7.60 9.79 13.32
CA GLY A 183 8.00 8.40 13.50
C GLY A 183 9.51 8.27 13.45
N LYS A 184 10.07 7.37 14.27
CA LYS A 184 11.51 7.19 14.40
C LYS A 184 11.87 5.71 14.40
N VAL A 185 12.81 5.33 13.53
CA VAL A 185 13.40 3.99 13.54
C VAL A 185 14.92 4.12 13.32
N GLY A 186 15.69 3.66 14.31
CA GLY A 186 17.14 3.85 14.34
C GLY A 186 17.52 5.35 14.32
N SER A 187 18.34 5.75 13.36
CA SER A 187 18.75 7.14 13.14
C SER A 187 17.79 7.94 12.25
N VAL A 188 16.83 7.29 11.60
CA VAL A 188 15.90 7.94 10.66
C VAL A 188 14.69 8.46 11.44
N LYS A 189 14.37 9.73 11.21
CA LYS A 189 13.14 10.37 11.71
C LYS A 189 12.34 10.89 10.53
N VAL A 190 11.04 10.62 10.52
CA VAL A 190 10.12 11.10 9.49
C VAL A 190 9.03 11.91 10.18
N ARG A 191 8.84 13.14 9.71
CA ARG A 191 7.77 14.04 10.14
C ARG A 191 6.77 14.16 9.01
N LEU A 192 5.51 13.85 9.30
CA LEU A 192 4.37 14.03 8.41
C LEU A 192 3.62 15.28 8.87
N SER A 193 3.38 16.22 7.96
CA SER A 193 2.59 17.43 8.24
C SER A 193 1.35 17.45 7.34
N PRO A 194 0.20 17.92 7.88
CA PRO A 194 -1.02 18.06 7.11
C PRO A 194 -0.85 19.13 6.03
N THR A 195 -1.58 18.98 4.93
CA THR A 195 -1.53 19.86 3.76
C THR A 195 -2.92 20.15 3.23
N PRO A 196 -3.12 21.29 2.54
CA PRO A 196 -4.37 21.54 1.83
C PRO A 196 -4.54 20.55 0.65
N THR A 197 -5.77 20.48 0.14
CA THR A 197 -6.14 19.64 -1.01
C THR A 197 -5.40 20.06 -2.28
N GLY A 198 -4.89 19.11 -3.06
CA GLY A 198 -4.36 19.34 -4.40
C GLY A 198 -2.83 19.50 -4.48
N VAL A 199 -2.12 19.40 -3.36
CA VAL A 199 -0.65 19.44 -3.29
C VAL A 199 -0.04 18.09 -3.70
N GLY A 200 -0.75 17.00 -3.46
CA GLY A 200 -0.28 15.64 -3.63
C GLY A 200 0.70 15.19 -2.55
N ILE A 201 1.25 13.99 -2.73
CA ILE A 201 2.22 13.40 -1.80
C ILE A 201 3.63 13.90 -2.13
N VAL A 202 4.14 14.84 -1.33
CA VAL A 202 5.49 15.39 -1.48
C VAL A 202 6.48 14.52 -0.71
N ALA A 203 6.98 13.45 -1.37
CA ALA A 203 7.91 12.48 -0.79
C ALA A 203 8.75 11.71 -1.84
N ASP A 204 9.71 10.89 -1.38
CA ASP A 204 10.40 9.88 -2.20
C ASP A 204 9.41 8.83 -2.74
N ASP A 205 9.75 8.19 -3.86
CA ASP A 205 8.88 7.22 -4.52
C ASP A 205 8.46 6.05 -3.61
N GLU A 206 9.36 5.54 -2.76
CA GLU A 206 9.02 4.46 -1.85
C GLU A 206 8.08 4.92 -0.73
N THR A 207 8.25 6.16 -0.26
CA THR A 207 7.36 6.78 0.72
C THR A 207 5.98 7.03 0.14
N LYS A 208 5.91 7.46 -1.14
CA LYS A 208 4.66 7.66 -1.87
C LYS A 208 3.84 6.39 -1.97
N LYS A 209 4.48 5.23 -2.22
CA LYS A 209 3.81 3.92 -2.24
C LYS A 209 3.07 3.64 -0.92
N ILE A 210 3.78 3.82 0.21
CA ILE A 210 3.21 3.59 1.55
C ILE A 210 2.03 4.53 1.82
N LEU A 211 2.20 5.83 1.58
CA LEU A 211 1.15 6.82 1.87
C LEU A 211 -0.05 6.67 0.94
N ARG A 212 0.16 6.28 -0.32
CA ARG A 212 -0.93 5.99 -1.27
C ARG A 212 -1.77 4.81 -0.80
N LEU A 213 -1.13 3.70 -0.40
CA LEU A 213 -1.83 2.53 0.14
C LEU A 213 -2.56 2.85 1.46
N ALA A 214 -2.10 3.86 2.20
CA ALA A 214 -2.81 4.40 3.37
C ALA A 214 -4.07 5.20 3.04
N GLY A 215 -4.32 5.50 1.76
CA GLY A 215 -5.44 6.36 1.37
C GLY A 215 -5.21 7.84 1.62
N ILE A 216 -3.95 8.23 1.80
CA ILE A 216 -3.53 9.62 1.97
C ILE A 216 -3.17 10.18 0.60
N LYS A 217 -3.80 11.28 0.23
CA LYS A 217 -3.62 11.94 -1.08
C LYS A 217 -2.64 13.11 -0.99
N ASP A 218 -2.70 13.89 0.08
CA ASP A 218 -1.92 15.10 0.24
C ASP A 218 -1.20 15.09 1.59
N VAL A 219 0.14 15.11 1.60
CA VAL A 219 0.97 15.23 2.80
C VAL A 219 2.32 15.86 2.47
N TRP A 220 2.81 16.70 3.38
CA TRP A 220 4.21 17.11 3.41
C TRP A 220 5.03 16.16 4.27
N THR A 221 6.11 15.65 3.68
CA THR A 221 7.07 14.79 4.40
C THR A 221 8.38 15.52 4.60
N LYS A 222 8.91 15.45 5.82
CA LYS A 222 10.26 15.90 6.14
C LYS A 222 11.03 14.78 6.80
N THR A 223 12.12 14.34 6.16
CA THR A 223 12.97 13.25 6.65
C THR A 223 14.27 13.80 7.23
N PHE A 224 14.70 13.26 8.36
CA PHE A 224 15.97 13.57 9.00
C PHE A 224 16.77 12.28 9.22
N GLY A 225 18.10 12.40 9.24
CA GLY A 225 19.01 11.28 9.44
C GLY A 225 19.38 10.55 8.14
N LEU A 226 19.78 9.28 8.26
CA LEU A 226 20.34 8.51 7.14
C LEU A 226 19.26 7.86 6.26
N THR A 227 18.71 8.64 5.33
CA THR A 227 17.62 8.22 4.41
C THR A 227 18.02 7.16 3.38
N SER A 228 19.33 6.94 3.17
CA SER A 228 19.84 5.87 2.30
C SER A 228 19.36 4.46 2.75
N THR A 229 19.09 4.30 4.04
CA THR A 229 18.55 3.04 4.59
C THR A 229 17.03 2.93 4.42
N ARG A 230 16.59 2.51 3.23
CA ARG A 230 15.16 2.43 2.87
C ARG A 230 14.30 1.54 3.78
N ILE A 231 14.87 0.47 4.34
CA ILE A 231 14.15 -0.38 5.30
C ILE A 231 13.71 0.48 6.50
N ASN A 232 14.65 1.20 7.11
CA ASN A 232 14.38 2.02 8.29
C ASN A 232 13.45 3.18 7.94
N LEU A 233 13.60 3.77 6.74
CA LEU A 233 12.71 4.81 6.26
C LEU A 233 11.26 4.31 6.18
N ALA A 234 11.02 3.15 5.57
CA ALA A 234 9.70 2.56 5.43
C ALA A 234 9.06 2.26 6.80
N PHE A 235 9.83 1.65 7.72
CA PHE A 235 9.36 1.41 9.09
C PHE A 235 9.12 2.72 9.87
N ALA A 236 9.93 3.76 9.67
CA ALA A 236 9.72 5.06 10.33
C ALA A 236 8.45 5.77 9.84
N ILE A 237 8.09 5.63 8.56
CA ILE A 237 6.81 6.12 8.03
C ILE A 237 5.66 5.34 8.65
N PHE A 238 5.77 4.01 8.70
CA PHE A 238 4.76 3.16 9.32
C PHE A 238 4.56 3.49 10.80
N GLU A 239 5.64 3.75 11.54
CA GLU A 239 5.61 4.24 12.93
C GLU A 239 4.86 5.59 13.03
N ALA A 240 5.13 6.53 12.11
CA ALA A 240 4.44 7.81 12.09
C ALA A 240 2.93 7.66 11.84
N LEU A 241 2.53 6.71 10.99
CA LEU A 241 1.13 6.37 10.73
C LEU A 241 0.48 5.68 11.94
N LYS A 242 1.20 4.78 12.63
CA LYS A 242 0.74 4.15 13.87
C LYS A 242 0.56 5.16 15.02
N ASN A 243 1.40 6.19 15.07
CA ASN A 243 1.27 7.26 16.05
C ASN A 243 0.01 8.11 15.82
N LEU A 244 -0.48 8.21 14.59
CA LEU A 244 -1.76 8.89 14.29
C LEU A 244 -2.95 8.20 14.92
N SER A 245 -2.98 6.87 14.92
CA SER A 245 -4.08 6.11 15.50
C SER A 245 -4.02 6.08 17.03
N THR A 246 -2.81 6.02 17.58
CA THR A 246 -2.57 5.88 19.03
C THR A 246 -2.79 7.19 19.79
N THR A 247 -2.44 8.32 19.17
CA THR A 247 -2.60 9.63 19.82
C THR A 247 -4.10 9.92 19.93
N LYS A 248 -4.62 9.96 21.17
CA LYS A 248 -5.94 10.51 21.46
C LYS A 248 -5.91 11.98 21.05
N GLY A 249 -6.40 12.29 19.86
CA GLY A 249 -6.70 13.66 19.48
C GLY A 249 -7.63 14.23 20.54
N GLY A 250 -7.15 15.23 21.27
CA GLY A 250 -7.98 16.00 22.18
C GLY A 250 -9.10 16.64 21.38
N ILE A 251 -10.32 16.22 21.70
CA ILE A 251 -11.52 17.03 21.59
C ILE A 251 -11.69 17.68 22.95
#